data_AF-A0A436HB37-F1
#
_entry.id   AF-A0A436HB37-F1
#
_cell.length_a   1.000
_cell.length_b   1.000
_cell.length_c   1.000
_cell.angle_alpha   90.00
_cell.angle_beta   90.00
_cell.angle_gamma   90.00
#
_symmetry.space_group_name_H-M   'P 1'
#
loop_
_entity.id
_entity.type
_entity.pdbx_description
1 polymer ?
#
loop_
_entity_poly.entity_id
_entity_poly.type
_entity_poly.pdbx_seq_one_letter_code
_entity_poly.pdbx_strand_id
1 'polypeptide(L)'
;MKSGLRRVVLTENAEGPVALRPEIQGLRGIAVALVVVFHIWPAVLPGGYVGVDVFFVISGYLITGLLARMALRDGRISLMAFYSRRVRRLLPTAILALLATLAGTLVFLSMARWEETAIQVAASALYVQNWRLAWQAVDYLGAEEAASPVQHYWSLSIEEQFYIVWPLLMVAGLWLARRLGRPAKDVFLVGLTAVFAGSLISSVVITRSDPAAAYFVTHTRLWELALGGLLALTVHRFRAGLPLRAAMAMTGIGAIGFSALFFSASTSFPGALALLPTLGTVLIIAAGGIKLGRFADLMPASFAMSATGRIRSTSGIGRWLFSIRRIAPRPGSLQVSC
;
A
#
# COMPACT_ATOMS: atom_id res chain seq x y z
N MET A 1 -15.76 58.67 34.25
CA MET A 1 -15.78 58.77 32.77
C MET A 1 -14.58 57.98 32.21
N LYS A 2 -14.73 56.68 31.96
CA LYS A 2 -13.68 55.80 31.39
C LYS A 2 -14.28 55.08 30.20
N SER A 3 -14.00 55.56 28.98
CA SER A 3 -14.42 54.94 27.72
C SER A 3 -13.49 53.78 27.39
N GLY A 4 -14.04 52.56 27.41
CA GLY A 4 -13.32 51.33 27.13
C GLY A 4 -13.07 51.12 25.63
N LEU A 5 -11.81 51.10 25.23
CA LEU A 5 -11.36 50.47 23.99
C LEU A 5 -11.40 48.95 24.16
N ARG A 6 -12.48 48.31 23.68
CA ARG A 6 -12.49 46.85 23.48
C ARG A 6 -11.71 46.54 22.20
N ARG A 7 -10.50 46.03 22.38
CA ARG A 7 -9.69 45.39 21.33
C ARG A 7 -10.45 44.15 20.86
N VAL A 8 -10.95 44.18 19.62
CA VAL A 8 -11.49 42.99 18.94
C VAL A 8 -10.31 42.06 18.69
N VAL A 9 -10.15 41.06 19.56
CA VAL A 9 -9.23 39.96 19.34
C VAL A 9 -9.84 39.10 18.25
N LEU A 10 -9.27 39.18 17.05
CA LEU A 10 -9.51 38.22 15.98
C LEU A 10 -9.03 36.86 16.49
N THR A 11 -9.96 35.99 16.85
CA THR A 11 -9.66 34.58 17.08
C THR A 11 -9.31 33.97 15.72
N GLU A 12 -8.02 33.84 15.45
CA GLU A 12 -7.52 32.91 14.45
C GLU A 12 -8.09 31.53 14.80
N ASN A 13 -9.04 31.07 13.99
CA ASN A 13 -9.46 29.68 13.99
C ASN A 13 -8.28 28.85 13.48
N ALA A 14 -7.43 28.42 14.41
CA ALA A 14 -6.39 27.44 14.19
C ALA A 14 -7.04 26.22 13.52
N GLU A 15 -6.67 25.98 12.26
CA GLU A 15 -6.93 24.72 11.58
C GLU A 15 -6.36 23.59 12.46
N GLY A 16 -7.24 22.84 13.10
CA GLY A 16 -6.83 21.72 13.94
C GLY A 16 -5.98 20.73 13.13
N PRO A 17 -4.97 20.08 13.76
CA PRO A 17 -4.13 19.12 13.07
C PRO A 17 -5.00 18.05 12.41
N VAL A 18 -4.79 17.80 11.12
CA VAL A 18 -5.42 16.70 10.38
C VAL A 18 -5.31 15.45 11.25
N ALA A 19 -6.44 14.99 11.78
CA ALA A 19 -6.46 13.88 12.73
C ALA A 19 -5.70 12.69 12.13
N LEU A 20 -4.52 12.40 12.69
CA LEU A 20 -3.75 11.22 12.35
C LEU A 20 -4.70 10.03 12.54
N ARG A 21 -4.71 9.09 11.60
CA ARG A 21 -5.41 7.81 11.74
C ARG A 21 -4.37 6.72 11.99
N PRO A 22 -3.94 6.51 13.25
CA PRO A 22 -2.88 5.55 13.58
C PRO A 22 -3.20 4.15 13.09
N GLU A 23 -4.48 3.78 13.00
CA GLU A 23 -4.95 2.51 12.49
C GLU A 23 -4.57 2.29 11.02
N ILE A 24 -4.67 3.33 10.17
CA ILE A 24 -4.28 3.23 8.76
C ILE A 24 -2.76 3.16 8.63
N GLN A 25 -2.03 3.91 9.48
CA GLN A 25 -0.57 3.84 9.50
C GLN A 25 -0.07 2.48 9.97
N GLY A 26 -0.71 1.90 11.00
CA GLY A 26 -0.43 0.56 11.49
C GLY A 26 -0.66 -0.50 10.41
N LEU A 27 -1.78 -0.39 9.67
CA LEU A 27 -2.07 -1.30 8.56
C LEU A 27 -1.04 -1.19 7.42
N ARG A 28 -0.57 0.03 7.09
CA ARG A 28 0.54 0.23 6.14
C ARG A 28 1.84 -0.39 6.66
N GLY A 29 2.12 -0.27 7.95
CA GLY A 29 3.28 -0.91 8.58
C GLY A 29 3.24 -2.43 8.47
N ILE A 30 2.08 -3.04 8.72
CA ILE A 30 1.87 -4.48 8.53
C ILE A 30 2.06 -4.86 7.07
N ALA A 31 1.44 -4.14 6.13
CA ALA A 31 1.58 -4.39 4.70
C ALA A 31 3.06 -4.43 4.26
N VAL A 32 3.86 -3.45 4.69
CA VAL A 32 5.31 -3.41 4.41
C VAL A 32 6.03 -4.59 5.08
N ALA A 33 5.69 -4.90 6.34
CA ALA A 33 6.32 -6.02 7.06
C ALA A 33 6.06 -7.36 6.36
N LEU A 34 4.86 -7.62 5.86
CA LEU A 34 4.54 -8.84 5.11
C LEU A 34 5.45 -8.97 3.87
N VAL A 35 5.63 -7.88 3.12
CA VAL A 35 6.49 -7.86 1.92
C VAL A 35 7.95 -8.07 2.29
N VAL A 36 8.44 -7.42 3.36
CA VAL A 36 9.83 -7.57 3.82
C VAL A 36 10.10 -9.02 4.27
N VAL A 37 9.20 -9.61 5.05
CA VAL A 37 9.35 -11.00 5.51
C VAL A 37 9.33 -11.97 4.33
N PHE A 38 8.46 -11.75 3.33
CA PHE A 38 8.46 -12.58 2.11
C PHE A 38 9.80 -12.56 1.37
N HIS A 39 10.48 -11.42 1.30
CA HIS A 39 11.76 -11.32 0.60
C HIS A 39 12.94 -11.89 1.41
N ILE A 40 12.89 -11.83 2.75
CA ILE A 40 13.99 -12.32 3.60
C ILE A 40 13.80 -13.81 3.95
N TRP A 41 12.57 -14.22 4.24
CA TRP A 41 12.18 -15.57 4.67
C TRP A 41 10.92 -16.05 3.94
N PRO A 42 11.00 -16.34 2.63
CA PRO A 42 9.85 -16.75 1.83
C PRO A 42 9.18 -18.03 2.35
N ALA A 43 9.92 -18.94 3.00
CA ALA A 43 9.35 -20.14 3.59
C ALA A 43 8.44 -19.87 4.80
N VAL A 44 8.64 -18.76 5.51
CA VAL A 44 7.83 -18.40 6.70
C VAL A 44 6.50 -17.76 6.29
N LEU A 45 6.54 -16.94 5.23
CA LEU A 45 5.38 -16.17 4.78
C LEU A 45 5.34 -16.16 3.24
N PRO A 46 5.03 -17.31 2.61
CA PRO A 46 5.14 -17.48 1.16
C PRO A 46 4.20 -16.56 0.37
N GLY A 47 3.11 -16.11 1.00
CA GLY A 47 2.15 -15.18 0.43
C GLY A 47 2.38 -13.73 0.84
N GLY A 48 3.48 -13.38 1.51
CA GLY A 48 3.66 -12.02 2.06
C GLY A 48 3.69 -10.90 1.02
N TYR A 49 3.84 -11.23 -0.27
CA TYR A 49 3.69 -10.29 -1.38
C TYR A 49 2.29 -9.64 -1.45
N VAL A 50 1.24 -10.26 -0.87
CA VAL A 50 -0.11 -9.67 -0.80
C VAL A 50 -0.17 -8.38 0.02
N GLY A 51 0.88 -8.08 0.79
CA GLY A 51 1.03 -6.78 1.45
C GLY A 51 1.02 -5.60 0.45
N VAL A 52 1.45 -5.80 -0.80
CA VAL A 52 1.34 -4.77 -1.85
C VAL A 52 -0.12 -4.44 -2.14
N ASP A 53 -0.98 -5.45 -2.24
CA ASP A 53 -2.41 -5.28 -2.52
C ASP A 53 -3.14 -4.53 -1.41
N VAL A 54 -2.78 -4.84 -0.15
CA VAL A 54 -3.24 -4.09 1.03
C VAL A 54 -2.82 -2.62 0.91
N PHE A 55 -1.59 -2.36 0.47
CA PHE A 55 -1.07 -1.01 0.29
C PHE A 55 -1.80 -0.25 -0.82
N PHE A 56 -2.07 -0.88 -1.96
CA PHE A 56 -2.82 -0.28 -3.07
C PHE A 56 -4.24 0.12 -2.66
N VAL A 57 -4.98 -0.72 -1.93
CA VAL A 57 -6.30 -0.35 -1.40
C VAL A 57 -6.20 0.87 -0.46
N ILE A 58 -5.20 0.91 0.42
CA ILE A 58 -5.00 2.04 1.34
C ILE A 58 -4.65 3.32 0.57
N SER A 59 -3.77 3.25 -0.42
CA SER A 59 -3.39 4.41 -1.24
C SER A 59 -4.57 4.95 -2.03
N GLY A 60 -5.36 4.06 -2.63
CA GLY A 60 -6.63 4.40 -3.29
C GLY A 60 -7.59 5.12 -2.36
N TYR A 61 -7.77 4.62 -1.14
CA TYR A 61 -8.62 5.22 -0.11
C TYR A 61 -8.17 6.63 0.29
N LEU A 62 -6.89 6.79 0.62
CA LEU A 62 -6.36 8.05 1.12
C LEU A 62 -6.35 9.16 0.06
N ILE A 63 -5.92 8.82 -1.16
CA ILE A 63 -5.72 9.78 -2.24
C ILE A 63 -7.05 10.18 -2.87
N THR A 64 -7.92 9.20 -3.18
CA THR A 64 -9.28 9.51 -3.64
C THR A 64 -10.03 10.32 -2.61
N GLY A 65 -9.94 9.96 -1.32
CA GLY A 65 -10.56 10.72 -0.24
C GLY A 65 -10.06 12.16 -0.15
N LEU A 66 -8.76 12.39 -0.34
CA LEU A 66 -8.16 13.73 -0.37
C LEU A 66 -8.70 14.56 -1.54
N LEU A 67 -8.66 14.00 -2.74
CA LEU A 67 -9.11 14.67 -3.97
C LEU A 67 -10.61 14.93 -3.95
N ALA A 68 -11.41 13.98 -3.48
CA ALA A 68 -12.85 14.11 -3.33
C ALA A 68 -13.21 15.22 -2.33
N ARG A 69 -12.48 15.35 -1.22
CA ARG A 69 -12.68 16.48 -0.28
C ARG A 69 -12.42 17.83 -0.95
N MET A 70 -11.35 17.97 -1.73
CA MET A 70 -11.08 19.21 -2.47
C MET A 70 -12.20 19.51 -3.48
N ALA A 71 -12.60 18.50 -4.26
CA ALA A 71 -13.65 18.66 -5.26
C ALA A 71 -15.01 19.01 -4.66
N LEU A 72 -15.42 18.32 -3.60
CA LEU A 72 -16.76 18.45 -3.01
C LEU A 72 -16.88 19.65 -2.05
N ARG A 73 -15.80 20.03 -1.36
CA ARG A 73 -15.81 21.17 -0.43
C ARG A 73 -15.43 22.48 -1.12
N ASP A 74 -14.35 22.47 -1.90
CA ASP A 74 -13.76 23.68 -2.47
C ASP A 74 -14.21 23.90 -3.93
N GLY A 75 -14.96 22.96 -4.50
CA GLY A 75 -15.38 23.01 -5.90
C GLY A 75 -14.22 22.91 -6.89
N ARG A 76 -12.99 22.55 -6.47
CA ARG A 76 -11.84 22.46 -7.36
C ARG A 76 -10.79 21.52 -6.80
N ILE A 77 -10.03 20.90 -7.69
CA ILE A 77 -8.89 20.06 -7.33
C ILE A 77 -7.62 20.83 -7.67
N SER A 78 -6.83 21.21 -6.66
CA SER A 78 -5.56 21.90 -6.88
C SER A 78 -4.45 20.89 -7.17
N LEU A 79 -4.17 20.66 -8.45
CA LEU A 79 -3.12 19.76 -8.91
C LEU A 79 -1.73 20.21 -8.44
N MET A 80 -1.43 21.51 -8.52
CA MET A 80 -0.15 22.06 -8.07
C MET A 80 0.09 21.80 -6.57
N ALA A 81 -0.93 22.02 -5.74
CA ALA A 81 -0.82 21.75 -4.31
C ALA A 81 -0.68 20.24 -4.03
N PHE A 82 -1.36 19.40 -4.81
CA PHE A 82 -1.26 17.94 -4.72
C PHE A 82 0.16 17.45 -5.05
N TYR A 83 0.66 17.75 -6.25
CA TYR A 83 1.96 17.26 -6.72
C TYR A 83 3.13 17.85 -5.93
N SER A 84 3.11 19.15 -5.60
CA SER A 84 4.22 19.77 -4.85
C SER A 84 4.45 19.15 -3.46
N ARG A 85 3.39 18.66 -2.79
CA ARG A 85 3.52 17.94 -1.51
C ARG A 85 4.02 16.50 -1.68
N ARG A 86 3.76 15.87 -2.82
CA ARG A 86 4.24 14.51 -3.13
C ARG A 86 5.71 14.53 -3.47
N VAL A 87 6.11 15.40 -4.42
CA VAL A 87 7.50 15.56 -4.84
C VAL A 87 8.41 15.85 -3.64
N ARG A 88 8.05 16.82 -2.78
CA ARG A 88 8.85 17.14 -1.57
C ARG A 88 8.96 16.01 -0.56
N ARG A 89 8.02 15.05 -0.55
CA ARG A 89 8.00 13.94 0.42
C ARG A 89 8.67 12.68 -0.12
N LEU A 90 8.55 12.39 -1.41
CA LEU A 90 8.91 11.10 -2.00
C LEU A 90 10.21 11.16 -2.80
N LEU A 91 10.41 12.22 -3.57
CA LEU A 91 11.51 12.31 -4.52
C LEU A 91 12.89 12.30 -3.84
N PRO A 92 13.15 13.01 -2.72
CA PRO A 92 14.47 12.99 -2.09
C PRO A 92 14.90 11.60 -1.63
N THR A 93 13.99 10.85 -0.98
CA THR A 93 14.28 9.50 -0.49
C THR A 93 14.41 8.49 -1.63
N ALA A 94 13.61 8.63 -2.70
CA ALA A 94 13.70 7.75 -3.86
C ALA A 94 15.03 7.95 -4.61
N ILE A 95 15.40 9.20 -4.90
CA ILE A 95 16.68 9.51 -5.55
C ILE A 95 17.85 9.01 -4.71
N LEU A 96 17.84 9.25 -3.40
CA LEU A 96 18.92 8.78 -2.52
C LEU A 96 19.06 7.25 -2.57
N ALA A 97 17.94 6.51 -2.50
CA ALA A 97 17.96 5.06 -2.58
C ALA A 97 18.49 4.58 -3.94
N LEU A 98 18.05 5.17 -5.05
CA LEU A 98 18.54 4.80 -6.39
C LEU A 98 20.05 5.08 -6.57
N LEU A 99 20.53 6.23 -6.09
CA LEU A 99 21.96 6.56 -6.14
C LEU A 99 22.79 5.63 -5.24
N ALA A 100 22.30 5.31 -4.05
CA ALA A 100 22.94 4.35 -3.16
C ALA A 100 22.97 2.94 -3.78
N THR A 101 21.91 2.52 -4.47
CA THR A 101 21.87 1.25 -5.20
C THR A 101 22.85 1.23 -6.37
N LEU A 102 22.99 2.32 -7.13
CA LEU A 102 24.01 2.42 -8.18
C LEU A 102 25.42 2.33 -7.60
N ALA A 103 25.72 3.06 -6.53
CA ALA A 103 27.01 2.98 -5.86
C ALA A 103 27.28 1.56 -5.33
N GLY A 104 26.29 0.93 -4.70
CA GLY A 104 26.38 -0.46 -4.24
C GLY A 104 26.57 -1.46 -5.39
N THR A 105 25.98 -1.21 -6.56
CA THR A 105 26.14 -2.07 -7.75
C THR A 105 27.59 -2.10 -8.21
N LEU A 106 28.27 -0.96 -8.20
CA LEU A 106 29.69 -0.88 -8.58
C LEU A 106 30.62 -1.61 -7.60
N VAL A 107 30.23 -1.70 -6.33
CA VAL A 107 31.04 -2.30 -5.25
C VAL A 107 30.77 -3.80 -5.08
N PHE A 108 29.50 -4.22 -5.17
CA PHE A 108 29.06 -5.55 -4.75
C PHE A 108 28.64 -6.47 -5.90
N LEU A 109 28.30 -5.94 -7.08
CA LEU A 109 27.81 -6.73 -8.21
C LEU A 109 28.87 -6.85 -9.32
N SER A 110 28.86 -7.99 -10.02
CA SER A 110 29.75 -8.23 -11.16
C SER A 110 29.44 -7.26 -12.31
N MET A 111 30.46 -6.94 -13.11
CA MET A 111 30.35 -6.02 -14.25
C MET A 111 29.27 -6.45 -15.26
N ALA A 112 29.01 -7.75 -15.38
CA ALA A 112 27.94 -8.30 -16.21
C ALA A 112 26.54 -7.82 -15.82
N ARG A 113 26.31 -7.39 -14.57
CA ARG A 113 25.01 -6.89 -14.09
C ARG A 113 24.86 -5.36 -14.16
N TRP A 114 25.92 -4.62 -14.49
CA TRP A 114 25.91 -3.16 -14.38
C TRP A 114 24.94 -2.51 -15.37
N GLU A 115 24.98 -2.93 -16.64
CA GLU A 115 24.13 -2.37 -17.69
C GLU A 115 22.65 -2.59 -17.37
N GLU A 116 22.26 -3.84 -17.09
CA GLU A 116 20.88 -4.17 -16.76
C GLU A 116 20.40 -3.43 -15.49
N THR A 117 21.25 -3.36 -14.47
CA THR A 117 20.90 -2.62 -13.24
C THR A 117 20.72 -1.13 -13.51
N ALA A 118 21.55 -0.52 -14.36
CA ALA A 118 21.42 0.88 -14.74
C ALA A 118 20.11 1.15 -15.51
N ILE A 119 19.72 0.26 -16.43
CA ILE A 119 18.43 0.35 -17.15
C ILE A 119 17.27 0.28 -16.16
N GLN A 120 17.30 -0.65 -15.20
CA GLN A 120 16.24 -0.78 -14.20
C GLN A 120 16.21 0.39 -13.19
N VAL A 121 17.36 0.97 -12.84
CA VAL A 121 17.41 2.21 -12.06
C VAL A 121 16.77 3.35 -12.84
N ALA A 122 17.06 3.49 -14.13
CA ALA A 122 16.44 4.50 -14.98
C ALA A 122 14.92 4.29 -15.10
N ALA A 123 14.48 3.05 -15.33
CA ALA A 123 13.06 2.69 -15.35
C ALA A 123 12.37 2.98 -14.00
N SER A 124 13.06 2.75 -12.88
CA SER A 124 12.56 3.09 -11.54
C SER A 124 12.46 4.59 -11.30
N ALA A 125 13.45 5.37 -11.76
CA ALA A 125 13.44 6.84 -11.67
C ALA A 125 12.31 7.46 -12.51
N LEU A 126 11.98 6.84 -13.64
CA LEU A 126 10.89 7.24 -14.53
C LEU A 126 9.52 6.64 -14.16
N TYR A 127 9.45 5.88 -13.06
CA TYR A 127 8.24 5.18 -12.61
C TYR A 127 7.63 4.26 -13.68
N VAL A 128 8.47 3.54 -14.42
CA VAL A 128 8.08 2.52 -15.41
C VAL A 128 8.74 1.16 -15.16
N GLN A 129 9.32 0.96 -13.96
CA GLN A 129 9.98 -0.30 -13.58
C GLN A 129 9.04 -1.51 -13.69
N ASN A 130 7.76 -1.32 -13.39
CA ASN A 130 6.77 -2.38 -13.52
C ASN A 130 6.61 -2.86 -14.98
N TRP A 131 6.70 -1.96 -15.96
CA TRP A 131 6.66 -2.35 -17.37
C TRP A 131 7.96 -3.01 -17.83
N ARG A 132 9.11 -2.55 -17.33
CA ARG A 132 10.40 -3.23 -17.55
C ARG A 132 10.35 -4.68 -17.07
N LEU A 133 9.86 -4.91 -15.85
CA LEU A 133 9.71 -6.26 -15.30
C LEU A 133 8.65 -7.08 -16.03
N ALA A 134 7.55 -6.47 -16.48
CA ALA A 134 6.53 -7.17 -17.27
C ALA A 134 7.08 -7.66 -18.62
N TRP A 135 7.89 -6.86 -19.31
CA TRP A 135 8.56 -7.30 -20.54
C TRP A 135 9.58 -8.40 -20.28
N GLN A 136 10.36 -8.26 -19.20
CA GLN A 136 11.31 -9.30 -18.80
C GLN A 136 10.62 -10.61 -18.44
N ALA A 137 9.41 -10.56 -17.85
CA ALA A 137 8.64 -11.75 -17.53
C ALA A 137 8.23 -12.56 -18.78
N VAL A 138 8.02 -11.90 -19.92
CA VAL A 138 7.69 -12.54 -21.20
C VAL A 138 8.92 -13.20 -21.83
N ASP A 139 10.10 -12.60 -21.64
CA ASP A 139 11.40 -13.14 -22.12
C ASP A 139 12.05 -14.14 -21.12
N TYR A 140 11.41 -14.41 -19.97
CA TYR A 140 11.95 -15.16 -18.82
C TYR A 140 11.94 -16.68 -18.94
N LEU A 141 11.58 -17.26 -20.10
CA LEU A 141 11.46 -18.72 -20.28
C LEU A 141 12.80 -19.51 -20.15
N GLY A 142 13.85 -18.97 -19.54
CA GLY A 142 15.13 -19.69 -19.41
C GLY A 142 16.16 -19.28 -18.35
N ALA A 143 15.93 -18.32 -17.45
CA ALA A 143 16.99 -17.92 -16.51
C ALA A 143 16.50 -17.69 -15.08
N GLU A 144 16.97 -18.51 -14.14
CA GLU A 144 16.91 -18.27 -12.70
C GLU A 144 17.82 -17.08 -12.33
N GLU A 145 17.45 -15.86 -12.72
CA GLU A 145 18.22 -14.67 -12.32
C GLU A 145 17.79 -14.14 -10.97
N ALA A 146 18.77 -13.93 -10.09
CA ALA A 146 18.55 -13.25 -8.81
C ALA A 146 17.89 -11.88 -9.02
N ALA A 147 16.84 -11.62 -8.25
CA ALA A 147 16.01 -10.42 -8.26
C ALA A 147 16.83 -9.13 -8.32
N SER A 148 16.34 -8.16 -9.10
CA SER A 148 16.99 -6.86 -9.24
C SER A 148 17.01 -6.09 -7.92
N PRO A 149 18.11 -5.38 -7.59
CA PRO A 149 18.20 -4.59 -6.36
C PRO A 149 17.19 -3.43 -6.31
N VAL A 150 16.64 -3.00 -7.46
CA VAL A 150 15.57 -1.99 -7.54
C VAL A 150 14.19 -2.59 -7.86
N GLN A 151 14.05 -3.93 -7.84
CA GLN A 151 12.79 -4.59 -8.20
C GLN A 151 11.59 -4.02 -7.45
N HIS A 152 11.73 -3.77 -6.14
CA HIS A 152 10.68 -3.22 -5.28
C HIS A 152 10.09 -1.87 -5.74
N TYR A 153 10.73 -1.14 -6.65
CA TYR A 153 10.17 0.07 -7.28
C TYR A 153 9.00 -0.20 -8.22
N TRP A 154 8.73 -1.46 -8.60
CA TRP A 154 7.62 -1.80 -9.48
C TRP A 154 6.27 -1.35 -8.91
N SER A 155 6.02 -1.59 -7.62
CA SER A 155 4.75 -1.24 -6.97
C SER A 155 4.66 0.28 -6.75
N LEU A 156 5.79 0.93 -6.43
CA LEU A 156 5.89 2.38 -6.37
C LEU A 156 5.62 3.02 -7.74
N SER A 157 6.08 2.39 -8.84
CA SER A 157 5.84 2.88 -10.20
C SER A 157 4.35 2.89 -10.52
N ILE A 158 3.62 1.82 -10.21
CA ILE A 158 2.15 1.77 -10.36
C ILE A 158 1.47 2.85 -9.52
N GLU A 159 1.93 3.04 -8.27
CA GLU A 159 1.36 4.04 -7.37
C GLU A 159 1.58 5.48 -7.87
N GLU A 160 2.76 5.81 -8.41
CA GLU A 160 3.03 7.14 -8.97
C GLU A 160 2.33 7.37 -10.31
N GLN A 161 2.22 6.34 -11.16
CA GLN A 161 1.36 6.39 -12.36
C GLN A 161 -0.09 6.69 -11.98
N PHE A 162 -0.60 6.02 -10.94
CA PHE A 162 -1.89 6.32 -10.36
C PHE A 162 -1.95 7.76 -9.84
N TYR A 163 -0.94 8.26 -9.13
CA TYR A 163 -0.92 9.64 -8.64
C TYR A 163 -0.92 10.69 -9.74
N ILE A 164 -0.44 10.38 -10.93
CA ILE A 164 -0.52 11.28 -12.09
C ILE A 164 -1.92 11.20 -12.72
N VAL A 165 -2.40 9.99 -12.98
CA VAL A 165 -3.65 9.79 -13.75
C VAL A 165 -4.89 10.11 -12.92
N TRP A 166 -4.93 9.72 -11.64
CA TRP A 166 -6.13 9.80 -10.81
C TRP A 166 -6.64 11.22 -10.55
N PRO A 167 -5.78 12.21 -10.19
CA PRO A 167 -6.23 13.59 -10.04
C PRO A 167 -6.80 14.16 -11.34
N LEU A 168 -6.22 13.80 -12.50
CA LEU A 168 -6.71 14.23 -13.81
C LEU A 168 -8.08 13.62 -14.11
N LEU A 169 -8.27 12.32 -13.84
CA LEU A 169 -9.56 11.66 -13.96
C LEU A 169 -10.63 12.32 -13.07
N MET A 170 -10.27 12.69 -11.84
CA MET A 170 -11.21 13.38 -10.94
C MET A 170 -11.48 14.83 -11.36
N VAL A 171 -10.53 15.53 -11.97
CA VAL A 171 -10.79 16.85 -12.58
C VAL A 171 -11.75 16.72 -13.76
N ALA A 172 -11.52 15.75 -14.63
CA ALA A 172 -12.41 15.46 -15.76
C ALA A 172 -13.82 15.06 -15.27
N GLY A 173 -13.91 14.23 -14.23
CA GLY A 173 -15.19 13.87 -13.60
C GLY A 173 -15.91 15.07 -12.98
N LEU A 174 -15.18 16.00 -12.36
CA LEU A 174 -15.76 17.24 -11.82
C LEU A 174 -16.28 18.15 -12.93
N TRP A 175 -15.53 18.26 -14.03
CA TRP A 175 -15.98 18.99 -15.22
C TRP A 175 -17.23 18.35 -15.84
N LEU A 176 -17.25 17.03 -15.98
CA LEU A 176 -18.39 16.29 -16.53
C LEU A 176 -19.63 16.42 -15.63
N ALA A 177 -19.46 16.34 -14.32
CA ALA A 177 -20.54 16.54 -13.36
C ALA A 177 -21.24 17.90 -13.53
N ARG A 178 -20.45 18.96 -13.74
CA ARG A 178 -20.98 20.30 -14.03
C ARG A 178 -21.73 20.36 -15.36
N ARG A 179 -21.15 19.76 -16.41
CA ARG A 179 -21.77 19.70 -17.75
C ARG A 179 -23.10 18.95 -17.73
N LEU A 180 -23.20 17.88 -16.95
CA LEU A 180 -24.40 17.04 -16.86
C LEU A 180 -25.40 17.52 -15.80
N GLY A 181 -25.08 18.54 -15.01
CA GLY A 181 -25.91 18.96 -13.87
C GLY A 181 -26.06 17.88 -12.79
N ARG A 182 -25.07 16.96 -12.67
CA ARG A 182 -25.09 15.84 -11.72
C ARG A 182 -24.18 16.10 -10.53
N PRO A 183 -24.44 15.51 -9.36
CA PRO A 183 -23.52 15.56 -8.23
C PRO A 183 -22.15 14.95 -8.61
N ALA A 184 -21.05 15.67 -8.36
CA ALA A 184 -19.71 15.20 -8.70
C ALA A 184 -19.36 13.84 -8.09
N LYS A 185 -19.89 13.57 -6.88
CA LYS A 185 -19.75 12.29 -6.20
C LYS A 185 -20.30 11.12 -7.02
N ASP A 186 -21.44 11.29 -7.69
CA ASP A 186 -22.08 10.22 -8.46
C ASP A 186 -21.27 9.93 -9.72
N VAL A 187 -20.78 10.97 -10.39
CA VAL A 187 -19.86 10.83 -11.54
C VAL A 187 -18.57 10.12 -11.13
N PHE A 188 -18.00 10.46 -9.95
CA PHE A 188 -16.84 9.74 -9.42
C PHE A 188 -17.15 8.28 -9.12
N LEU A 189 -18.30 7.97 -8.51
CA LEU A 189 -18.69 6.58 -8.22
C LEU A 189 -18.84 5.75 -9.50
N VAL A 190 -19.46 6.31 -10.54
CA VAL A 190 -19.59 5.64 -11.84
C VAL A 190 -18.22 5.43 -12.48
N GLY A 191 -17.39 6.47 -12.55
CA GLY A 191 -16.05 6.39 -13.15
C GLY A 191 -15.14 5.39 -12.42
N LEU A 192 -15.12 5.42 -11.08
CA LEU A 192 -14.34 4.50 -10.27
C LEU A 192 -14.85 3.06 -10.38
N THR A 193 -16.17 2.86 -10.45
CA THR A 193 -16.75 1.53 -10.68
C THR A 193 -16.36 0.99 -12.05
N ALA A 194 -16.32 1.84 -13.09
CA ALA A 194 -15.87 1.44 -14.43
C ALA A 194 -14.38 1.03 -14.42
N VAL A 195 -13.51 1.79 -13.76
CA VAL A 195 -12.08 1.43 -13.61
C VAL A 195 -11.93 0.14 -12.82
N PHE A 196 -12.65 0.00 -11.69
CA PHE A 196 -12.66 -1.22 -10.89
C PHE A 196 -13.05 -2.45 -11.72
N ALA A 197 -14.19 -2.38 -12.41
CA ALA A 197 -14.69 -3.50 -13.20
C ALA A 197 -13.76 -3.83 -14.37
N GLY A 198 -13.34 -2.84 -15.16
CA GLY A 198 -12.46 -3.05 -16.31
C GLY A 198 -11.11 -3.61 -15.90
N SER A 199 -10.49 -3.07 -14.85
CA SER A 199 -9.20 -3.53 -14.36
C SER A 199 -9.28 -4.90 -13.67
N LEU A 200 -10.36 -5.22 -12.95
CA LEU A 200 -10.55 -6.53 -12.34
C LEU A 200 -10.80 -7.61 -13.42
N ILE A 201 -11.60 -7.31 -14.43
CA ILE A 201 -11.80 -8.21 -15.59
C ILE A 201 -10.45 -8.46 -16.27
N SER A 202 -9.68 -7.40 -16.53
CA SER A 202 -8.35 -7.53 -17.11
C SER A 202 -7.42 -8.36 -16.24
N SER A 203 -7.44 -8.17 -14.92
CA SER A 203 -6.67 -8.96 -13.96
C SER A 203 -7.02 -10.44 -14.08
N VAL A 204 -8.30 -10.79 -14.05
CA VAL A 204 -8.75 -12.18 -14.12
C VAL A 204 -8.43 -12.82 -15.47
N VAL A 205 -8.59 -12.10 -16.58
CA VAL A 205 -8.35 -12.63 -17.93
C VAL A 205 -6.85 -12.83 -18.18
N ILE A 206 -6.02 -11.81 -17.94
CA ILE A 206 -4.59 -11.88 -18.26
C ILE A 206 -3.87 -12.84 -17.31
N THR A 207 -4.26 -12.91 -16.03
CA THR A 207 -3.66 -13.86 -15.07
C THR A 207 -3.87 -15.32 -15.49
N ARG A 208 -4.91 -15.64 -16.28
CA ARG A 208 -5.12 -17.02 -16.77
C ARG A 208 -4.11 -17.43 -17.85
N SER A 209 -3.69 -16.48 -18.69
CA SER A 209 -2.75 -16.75 -19.77
C SER A 209 -1.30 -16.51 -19.37
N ASP A 210 -1.05 -15.46 -18.58
CA ASP A 210 0.29 -15.04 -18.16
C ASP A 210 0.24 -14.37 -16.77
N PRO A 211 0.31 -15.16 -15.68
CA PRO A 211 0.34 -14.63 -14.32
C PRO A 211 1.55 -13.72 -14.05
N ALA A 212 2.70 -14.00 -14.66
CA ALA A 212 3.94 -13.28 -14.40
C ALA A 212 3.88 -11.85 -14.96
N ALA A 213 3.42 -11.68 -16.21
CA ALA A 213 3.15 -10.36 -16.75
C ALA A 213 1.99 -9.67 -16.03
N ALA A 214 0.90 -10.40 -15.74
CA ALA A 214 -0.28 -9.87 -15.04
C ALA A 214 0.07 -9.27 -13.66
N TYR A 215 1.10 -9.78 -13.00
CA TYR A 215 1.56 -9.30 -11.70
C TYR A 215 2.10 -7.86 -11.76
N PHE A 216 2.78 -7.47 -12.86
CA PHE A 216 3.48 -6.20 -12.96
C PHE A 216 2.76 -5.14 -13.79
N VAL A 217 1.87 -5.51 -14.71
CA VAL A 217 1.21 -4.52 -15.59
C VAL A 217 0.20 -3.66 -14.83
N THR A 218 0.16 -2.35 -15.11
CA THR A 218 -0.64 -1.39 -14.34
C THR A 218 -2.14 -1.69 -14.39
N HIS A 219 -2.64 -2.04 -15.56
CA HIS A 219 -4.07 -2.18 -15.83
C HIS A 219 -4.72 -3.42 -15.18
N THR A 220 -3.95 -4.38 -14.68
CA THR A 220 -4.44 -5.52 -13.88
C THR A 220 -4.44 -5.24 -12.37
N ARG A 221 -3.84 -4.12 -11.92
CA ARG A 221 -3.72 -3.75 -10.50
C ARG A 221 -4.54 -2.51 -10.12
N LEU A 222 -4.93 -1.68 -11.10
CA LEU A 222 -5.71 -0.45 -10.87
C LEU A 222 -7.03 -0.66 -10.13
N TRP A 223 -7.65 -1.84 -10.23
CA TRP A 223 -8.89 -2.13 -9.52
C TRP A 223 -8.73 -2.09 -7.98
N GLU A 224 -7.54 -2.37 -7.44
CA GLU A 224 -7.27 -2.35 -6.00
C GLU A 224 -7.28 -0.90 -5.47
N LEU A 225 -6.66 0.00 -6.23
CA LEU A 225 -6.68 1.45 -6.00
C LEU A 225 -8.11 2.00 -6.17
N ALA A 226 -8.83 1.54 -7.19
CA ALA A 226 -10.23 1.89 -7.43
C ALA A 226 -11.14 1.44 -6.28
N LEU A 227 -10.95 0.22 -5.77
CA LEU A 227 -11.68 -0.33 -4.63
C LEU A 227 -11.48 0.52 -3.37
N GLY A 228 -10.23 0.91 -3.08
CA GLY A 228 -9.93 1.87 -2.03
C GLY A 228 -10.64 3.22 -2.24
N GLY A 229 -10.64 3.73 -3.48
CA GLY A 229 -11.32 4.96 -3.84
C GLY A 229 -12.84 4.91 -3.67
N LEU A 230 -13.47 3.82 -4.09
CA LEU A 230 -14.90 3.55 -3.89
C LEU A 230 -15.23 3.53 -2.39
N LEU A 231 -14.39 2.87 -1.58
CA LEU A 231 -14.53 2.87 -0.13
C LEU A 231 -14.46 4.29 0.44
N ALA A 232 -13.53 5.12 -0.01
CA ALA A 232 -13.41 6.51 0.46
C ALA A 232 -14.69 7.33 0.24
N LEU A 233 -15.39 7.10 -0.88
CA LEU A 233 -16.63 7.79 -1.24
C LEU A 233 -17.89 7.21 -0.58
N THR A 234 -17.82 6.00 -0.03
CA THR A 234 -19.00 5.27 0.47
C THR A 234 -18.95 4.98 1.97
N VAL A 235 -17.76 4.92 2.58
CA VAL A 235 -17.58 4.50 3.98
C VAL A 235 -18.40 5.31 4.98
N HIS A 236 -18.63 6.60 4.73
CA HIS A 236 -19.41 7.46 5.64
C HIS A 236 -20.90 7.14 5.66
N ARG A 237 -21.40 6.41 4.66
CA ARG A 237 -22.79 5.90 4.63
C ARG A 237 -22.94 4.67 5.51
N PHE A 238 -21.84 4.00 5.82
CA PHE A 238 -21.84 2.80 6.65
C PHE A 238 -21.72 3.18 8.12
N ARG A 239 -22.70 2.75 8.92
CA ARG A 239 -22.68 2.86 10.38
C ARG A 239 -22.93 1.48 10.96
N ALA A 240 -21.94 0.96 11.67
CA ALA A 240 -22.02 -0.34 12.32
C ALA A 240 -21.85 -0.20 13.84
N GLY A 241 -22.56 -1.03 14.59
CA GLY A 241 -22.34 -1.20 16.03
C GLY A 241 -20.96 -1.80 16.31
N LEU A 242 -20.48 -1.67 17.56
CA LEU A 242 -19.17 -2.18 17.97
C LEU A 242 -18.96 -3.68 17.67
N PRO A 243 -19.94 -4.59 17.90
CA PRO A 243 -19.75 -6.01 17.61
C PRO A 243 -19.50 -6.30 16.14
N LEU A 244 -20.26 -5.66 15.24
CA LEU A 244 -20.09 -5.83 13.80
C LEU A 244 -18.74 -5.26 13.33
N ARG A 245 -18.32 -4.10 13.86
CA ARG A 245 -17.01 -3.51 13.55
C ARG A 245 -15.86 -4.43 13.98
N ALA A 246 -15.96 -5.04 15.17
CA ALA A 246 -14.98 -6.00 15.65
C ALA A 246 -14.93 -7.25 14.74
N ALA A 247 -16.10 -7.80 14.38
CA ALA A 247 -16.18 -8.93 13.46
C ALA A 247 -15.54 -8.60 12.10
N MET A 248 -15.88 -7.46 11.50
CA MET A 248 -15.28 -7.00 10.23
C MET A 248 -13.75 -6.91 10.31
N ALA A 249 -13.21 -6.31 11.37
CA ALA A 249 -11.76 -6.19 11.52
C ALA A 249 -11.08 -7.55 11.72
N MET A 250 -11.66 -8.44 12.53
CA MET A 250 -11.14 -9.79 12.72
C MET A 250 -11.20 -10.63 11.44
N THR A 251 -12.31 -10.56 10.70
CA THR A 251 -12.43 -11.20 9.39
C THR A 251 -11.41 -10.64 8.41
N GLY A 252 -11.20 -9.33 8.38
CA GLY A 252 -10.23 -8.72 7.50
C GLY A 252 -8.78 -9.08 7.84
N ILE A 253 -8.43 -9.12 9.12
CA ILE A 253 -7.11 -9.60 9.60
C ILE A 253 -6.93 -11.08 9.22
N GLY A 254 -7.97 -11.90 9.44
CA GLY A 254 -7.97 -13.30 9.07
C GLY A 254 -7.78 -13.51 7.57
N ALA A 255 -8.43 -12.73 6.72
CA ALA A 255 -8.29 -12.81 5.26
C ALA A 255 -6.87 -12.44 4.79
N ILE A 256 -6.29 -11.35 5.34
CA ILE A 256 -4.90 -10.95 5.02
C ILE A 256 -3.91 -12.01 5.53
N GLY A 257 -4.09 -12.48 6.78
CA GLY A 257 -3.22 -13.50 7.38
C GLY A 257 -3.30 -14.84 6.64
N PHE A 258 -4.50 -15.28 6.27
CA PHE A 258 -4.70 -16.47 5.45
C PHE A 258 -3.99 -16.34 4.10
N SER A 259 -4.19 -15.21 3.41
CA SER A 259 -3.52 -14.97 2.12
C SER A 259 -1.99 -14.99 2.28
N ALA A 260 -1.46 -14.39 3.34
CA ALA A 260 -0.02 -14.34 3.59
C ALA A 260 0.60 -15.71 3.93
N LEU A 261 -0.16 -16.62 4.55
CA LEU A 261 0.31 -17.95 4.97
C LEU A 261 0.09 -19.02 3.90
N PHE A 262 -0.99 -18.95 3.13
CA PHE A 262 -1.43 -20.02 2.23
C PHE A 262 -1.24 -19.72 0.75
N PHE A 263 -1.04 -18.45 0.35
CA PHE A 263 -0.62 -18.16 -1.01
C PHE A 263 0.89 -18.33 -1.15
N SER A 264 1.37 -18.49 -2.38
CA SER A 264 2.79 -18.69 -2.69
C SER A 264 3.10 -18.32 -4.14
N ALA A 265 4.36 -18.44 -4.55
CA ALA A 265 4.78 -18.22 -5.93
C ALA A 265 4.07 -19.11 -6.97
N SER A 266 3.51 -20.26 -6.57
CA SER A 266 2.71 -21.12 -7.46
C SER A 266 1.24 -20.71 -7.58
N THR A 267 0.80 -19.74 -6.76
CA THR A 267 -0.55 -19.21 -6.84
C THR A 267 -0.67 -18.31 -8.06
N SER A 268 -1.60 -18.62 -8.97
CA SER A 268 -1.91 -17.74 -10.11
C SER A 268 -2.46 -16.40 -9.61
N PHE A 269 -1.58 -15.41 -9.53
CA PHE A 269 -1.83 -14.14 -8.87
C PHE A 269 -1.51 -12.99 -9.85
N PRO A 270 -2.26 -11.86 -9.84
CA PRO A 270 -3.32 -11.50 -8.90
C PRO A 270 -4.66 -12.21 -9.13
N GLY A 271 -5.23 -12.07 -10.32
CA GLY A 271 -6.53 -12.62 -10.68
C GLY A 271 -7.62 -12.38 -9.63
N ALA A 272 -8.53 -13.35 -9.49
CA ALA A 272 -9.61 -13.29 -8.52
C ALA A 272 -9.13 -13.51 -7.07
N LEU A 273 -8.01 -14.18 -6.85
CA LEU A 273 -7.50 -14.51 -5.51
C LEU A 273 -7.06 -13.26 -4.74
N ALA A 274 -6.60 -12.23 -5.45
CA ALA A 274 -6.30 -10.92 -4.87
C ALA A 274 -7.54 -10.23 -4.24
N LEU A 275 -8.78 -10.67 -4.53
CA LEU A 275 -9.98 -10.17 -3.82
C LEU A 275 -9.94 -10.48 -2.33
N LEU A 276 -9.32 -11.59 -1.91
CA LEU A 276 -9.29 -11.98 -0.51
C LEU A 276 -8.54 -10.97 0.39
N PRO A 277 -7.26 -10.64 0.15
CA PRO A 277 -6.55 -9.65 0.95
C PRO A 277 -7.09 -8.22 0.78
N THR A 278 -7.61 -7.88 -0.41
CA THR A 278 -8.12 -6.53 -0.69
C THR A 278 -9.48 -6.27 -0.04
N LEU A 279 -10.42 -7.22 -0.10
CA LEU A 279 -11.67 -7.15 0.66
C LEU A 279 -11.40 -7.21 2.16
N GLY A 280 -10.42 -8.00 2.60
CA GLY A 280 -9.97 -7.99 4.00
C GLY A 280 -9.52 -6.59 4.44
N THR A 281 -8.76 -5.90 3.60
CA THR A 281 -8.34 -4.50 3.82
C THR A 281 -9.53 -3.55 3.88
N VAL A 282 -10.51 -3.71 2.96
CA VAL A 282 -11.75 -2.91 2.97
C VAL A 282 -12.51 -3.10 4.29
N LEU A 283 -12.64 -4.34 4.78
CA LEU A 283 -13.32 -4.62 6.05
C LEU A 283 -12.63 -3.96 7.24
N ILE A 284 -11.29 -4.00 7.31
CA ILE A 284 -10.52 -3.34 8.37
C ILE A 284 -10.74 -1.82 8.34
N ILE A 285 -10.66 -1.20 7.16
CA ILE A 285 -10.84 0.25 7.01
C ILE A 285 -12.29 0.65 7.32
N ALA A 286 -13.28 -0.12 6.84
CA ALA A 286 -14.71 0.13 7.05
C ALA A 286 -15.13 -0.08 8.50
N ALA A 287 -14.49 -1.00 9.23
CA ALA A 287 -14.68 -1.16 10.66
C ALA A 287 -14.35 0.14 11.41
N GLY A 288 -13.26 0.82 11.04
CA GLY A 288 -12.84 2.12 11.59
C GLY A 288 -12.55 2.11 13.11
N GLY A 289 -11.75 3.05 13.63
CA GLY A 289 -11.64 3.32 15.07
C GLY A 289 -11.14 2.19 15.98
N ILE A 290 -10.74 1.02 15.44
CA ILE A 290 -10.11 -0.05 16.20
C ILE A 290 -8.61 0.22 16.19
N LYS A 291 -8.08 0.72 17.31
CA LYS A 291 -6.63 0.86 17.49
C LYS A 291 -6.03 -0.55 17.50
N LEU A 292 -5.05 -0.83 16.65
CA LEU A 292 -4.38 -2.13 16.59
C LEU A 292 -3.77 -2.61 17.93
N GLY A 293 -3.58 -1.70 18.90
CA GLY A 293 -3.16 -2.04 20.27
C GLY A 293 -4.28 -2.37 21.26
N ARG A 294 -5.57 -2.25 20.89
CA ARG A 294 -6.74 -2.57 21.73
C ARG A 294 -7.42 -3.90 21.37
N PHE A 295 -6.86 -4.67 20.44
CA PHE A 295 -7.36 -6.02 20.13
C PHE A 295 -7.29 -6.97 21.33
N ALA A 296 -6.41 -6.70 22.31
CA ALA A 296 -6.37 -7.43 23.58
C ALA A 296 -7.67 -7.28 24.39
N ASP A 297 -8.37 -6.14 24.27
CA ASP A 297 -9.62 -5.86 25.00
C ASP A 297 -10.86 -6.47 24.31
N LEU A 298 -10.71 -7.00 23.09
CA LEU A 298 -11.77 -7.57 22.26
C LEU A 298 -11.67 -9.09 22.10
N MET A 299 -10.67 -9.73 22.72
CA MET A 299 -10.60 -11.19 22.81
C MET A 299 -11.66 -11.69 23.81
N PRO A 300 -12.38 -12.78 23.52
CA PRO A 300 -13.21 -13.45 24.52
C PRO A 300 -12.38 -13.73 25.79
N ALA A 301 -12.97 -13.52 26.97
CA ALA A 301 -12.29 -13.67 28.26
C ALA A 301 -11.66 -15.08 28.47
N SER A 302 -12.00 -16.06 27.64
CA SER A 302 -11.39 -17.39 27.60
C SER A 302 -9.95 -17.44 27.10
N PHE A 303 -9.40 -16.36 26.53
CA PHE A 303 -8.00 -16.29 26.08
C PHE A 303 -7.14 -15.28 26.85
N ALA A 304 -7.71 -14.61 27.86
CA ALA A 304 -7.05 -13.55 28.63
C ALA A 304 -6.31 -14.06 29.88
N MET A 305 -5.59 -15.18 29.77
CA MET A 305 -4.55 -15.52 30.76
C MET A 305 -3.18 -15.48 30.09
N SER A 306 -2.39 -14.51 30.56
CA SER A 306 -0.99 -14.21 30.22
C SER A 306 -0.76 -13.12 29.16
N ALA A 307 -0.80 -11.85 29.60
CA ALA A 307 0.18 -10.80 29.26
C ALA A 307 -0.28 -9.43 29.79
N THR A 308 -0.53 -9.32 31.09
CA THR A 308 -0.56 -8.01 31.77
C THR A 308 0.87 -7.56 32.03
N GLY A 309 1.45 -6.85 31.05
CA GLY A 309 2.73 -6.18 31.19
C GLY A 309 2.67 -4.80 30.54
N ARG A 310 2.35 -3.77 31.33
CA ARG A 310 2.49 -2.36 30.93
C ARG A 310 3.92 -2.10 30.48
N ILE A 311 4.13 -1.59 29.27
CA ILE A 311 5.39 -0.98 28.89
C ILE A 311 5.13 0.47 28.45
N ARG A 312 5.45 1.39 29.37
CA ARG A 312 5.80 2.77 29.05
C ARG A 312 7.23 2.79 28.50
N SER A 313 7.45 3.64 27.49
CA SER A 313 8.72 4.28 27.10
C SER A 313 9.87 3.41 26.55
N THR A 314 10.31 3.78 25.34
CA THR A 314 11.71 3.89 24.87
C THR A 314 12.72 2.85 25.36
N SER A 315 12.90 1.76 24.61
CA SER A 315 14.17 1.03 24.37
C SER A 315 13.85 -0.40 23.87
N GLY A 316 13.43 -0.55 22.62
CA GLY A 316 12.98 -1.83 22.07
C GLY A 316 13.91 -2.48 21.04
N ILE A 317 14.93 -1.78 20.56
CA ILE A 317 15.82 -2.28 19.49
C ILE A 317 16.91 -3.21 20.07
N GLY A 318 17.39 -2.95 21.29
CA GLY A 318 18.49 -3.73 21.88
C GLY A 318 18.13 -5.16 22.32
N ARG A 319 16.86 -5.45 22.63
CA ARG A 319 16.44 -6.80 23.08
C ARG A 319 16.16 -7.77 21.93
N TRP A 320 15.83 -7.26 20.74
CA TRP A 320 15.60 -8.10 19.55
C TRP A 320 16.90 -8.73 19.04
N LEU A 321 18.02 -8.00 19.10
CA LEU A 321 19.33 -8.49 18.63
C LEU A 321 19.93 -9.61 19.49
N PHE A 322 19.58 -9.70 20.77
CA PHE A 322 20.12 -10.75 21.65
C PHE A 322 19.42 -12.12 21.50
N SER A 323 18.20 -12.16 20.98
CA SER A 323 17.48 -13.42 20.76
C SER A 323 17.96 -14.16 19.50
N ILE A 324 18.54 -13.46 18.53
CA ILE A 324 18.99 -14.02 17.25
C ILE A 324 20.24 -14.89 17.41
N ARG A 325 21.03 -14.70 18.49
CA ARG A 325 22.23 -15.53 18.77
C ARG A 325 21.94 -16.96 19.28
N ARG A 326 20.68 -17.31 19.60
CA ARG A 326 20.33 -18.66 20.12
C ARG A 326 19.75 -19.63 19.08
N ILE A 327 19.58 -19.21 17.83
CA ILE A 327 19.00 -20.05 16.76
C ILE A 327 19.99 -20.24 15.58
N ALA A 328 21.25 -19.82 15.72
CA ALA A 328 22.27 -20.14 14.73
C ALA A 328 22.84 -21.55 14.99
N PRO A 329 22.79 -22.49 14.02
CA PRO A 329 23.60 -23.69 14.08
C PRO A 329 25.08 -23.28 14.03
N ARG A 330 25.92 -23.93 14.85
CA ARG A 330 27.37 -23.73 14.81
C ARG A 330 27.93 -24.17 13.46
N PRO A 331 28.84 -23.42 12.83
CA PRO A 331 29.48 -23.85 11.60
C PRO A 331 30.58 -24.88 11.93
N GLY A 332 30.52 -26.04 11.29
CA GLY A 332 31.65 -26.97 11.22
C GLY A 332 31.28 -28.45 11.26
N SER A 333 31.23 -29.08 10.08
CA SER A 333 31.91 -30.34 9.71
C SER A 333 31.13 -31.10 8.62
N LEU A 334 31.90 -31.80 7.77
CA LEU A 334 31.54 -32.70 6.63
C LEU A 334 31.58 -32.00 5.26
N GLN A 335 32.74 -31.88 4.62
CA GLN A 335 33.50 -32.88 3.83
C GLN A 335 32.74 -33.47 2.63
N VAL A 336 33.12 -32.98 1.44
CA VAL A 336 33.42 -33.66 0.16
C VAL A 336 32.91 -35.10 0.00
N SER A 337 32.15 -35.37 -1.08
CA SER A 337 32.49 -36.34 -2.15
C SER A 337 31.44 -36.39 -3.27
N CYS A 338 31.96 -36.34 -4.51
CA CYS A 338 31.36 -36.57 -5.83
C CYS A 338 30.15 -35.73 -6.26
#